data_AF-A0A850LZ33-F1
#
_entry.id   AF-A0A850LZ33-F1
#
_cell.length_a   1.000
_cell.length_b   1.000
_cell.length_c   1.000
_cell.angle_alpha   90.00
_cell.angle_beta   90.00
_cell.angle_gamma   90.00
#
_symmetry.space_group_name_H-M   'P 1'
#
loop_
_entity.id
_entity.type
_entity.pdbx_description
1 polymer ?
#
loop_
_entity_poly.entity_id
_entity_poly.type
_entity_poly.pdbx_seq_one_letter_code
_entity_poly.pdbx_strand_id
1 'polypeptide(L)'
;MVNKQEEDGEKIVKNGEVKVKVTHDELEAYIKVIPAINGEEATYDDAIRELKKSDVVYGINDELLKEIFENRIFDKEVLIASGLLPVDGEDGKIKYFFDVNREVKPKEDEKGNVDFKDLNLIQNIKKGGKLVEVIPPKPGVEGKKVTGKPIPPKEGERRKLPQGKNTMPMPENPNILISTIDGHIIFRRNILVEVEPAYVVSGDIDYSTGNIDYMGSLLVKGDVKSGFEIKVGGDIDIWGVVEDAKIEAAGKILLQKGIIGRGAGVVKADGDVILKFIENQNIYSKGNVIVGEAILRSKVYADGKVTVKGKKGSIIGGEVVATEGIEAKNIGNYQNIKTEVSVGISEKLKRKVEEIEFNLKK
;
A
#
# COMPACT_ATOMS: atom_id res chain seq x y z
N MET A 1 12.13 25.85 109.98
CA MET A 1 13.28 25.45 109.13
C MET A 1 13.02 24.00 108.75
N VAL A 2 12.76 23.60 107.52
CA VAL A 2 13.34 24.00 106.23
C VAL A 2 12.24 23.98 105.15
N ASN A 3 12.49 24.80 104.14
CA ASN A 3 11.71 25.24 103.00
C ASN A 3 11.45 24.16 101.93
N LYS A 4 10.59 24.53 100.96
CA LYS A 4 10.40 24.04 99.57
C LYS A 4 9.25 23.06 99.35
N GLN A 5 8.40 23.21 98.33
CA GLN A 5 8.27 24.21 97.28
C GLN A 5 6.89 23.97 96.66
N GLU A 6 6.15 25.05 96.37
CA GLU A 6 5.04 25.04 95.44
C GLU A 6 5.59 24.56 94.08
N GLU A 7 5.09 23.43 93.58
CA GLU A 7 5.21 23.08 92.16
C GLU A 7 3.95 23.61 91.46
N ASP A 8 4.04 24.87 91.01
CA ASP A 8 3.26 25.36 89.89
C ASP A 8 3.56 24.45 88.69
N GLY A 9 2.67 23.47 88.45
CA GLY A 9 2.65 22.76 87.19
C GLY A 9 2.28 23.75 86.08
N GLU A 10 3.29 24.26 85.37
CA GLU A 10 3.10 25.07 84.17
C GLU A 10 2.10 24.36 83.26
N LYS A 11 0.88 24.92 83.14
CA LYS A 11 -0.11 24.44 82.17
C LYS A 11 0.54 24.58 80.80
N ILE A 12 0.88 23.45 80.18
CA ILE A 12 1.37 23.42 78.80
C ILE A 12 0.25 23.96 77.91
N VAL A 13 0.43 25.18 77.42
CA VAL A 13 -0.45 25.82 76.45
C VAL A 13 0.13 25.56 75.07
N LYS A 14 -0.61 24.85 74.22
CA LYS A 14 -0.24 24.61 72.82
C LYS A 14 -1.44 24.92 71.93
N ASN A 15 -1.26 25.85 71.00
CA ASN A 15 -2.29 26.19 70.02
C ASN A 15 -2.51 25.05 69.03
N GLY A 16 -3.68 25.03 68.42
CA GLY A 16 -4.00 24.12 67.32
C GLY A 16 -3.10 24.40 66.12
N GLU A 17 -2.71 23.35 65.42
CA GLU A 17 -1.75 23.43 64.31
C GLU A 17 -2.34 22.77 63.08
N VAL A 18 -2.29 23.44 61.93
CA VAL A 18 -2.60 22.82 60.64
C VAL A 18 -1.30 22.31 60.05
N LYS A 19 -1.27 21.03 59.65
CA LYS A 19 -0.18 20.46 58.88
C LYS A 19 -0.69 20.10 57.48
N VAL A 20 0.02 20.57 56.48
CA VAL A 20 -0.22 20.19 55.08
C VAL A 20 0.93 19.30 54.62
N LYS A 21 0.57 18.20 53.98
CA LYS A 21 1.50 17.23 53.41
C LYS A 21 1.18 17.06 51.94
N VAL A 22 2.10 17.49 51.09
CA VAL A 22 2.04 17.28 49.64
C VAL A 22 2.75 15.97 49.32
N THR A 23 2.16 15.16 48.45
CA THR A 23 2.80 13.92 47.98
C THR A 23 4.05 14.22 47.17
N HIS A 24 4.97 13.26 47.06
CA HIS A 24 6.25 13.47 46.37
C HIS A 24 6.09 13.81 44.87
N ASP A 25 5.04 13.30 44.24
CA ASP A 25 4.66 13.59 42.86
C ASP A 25 3.92 14.93 42.69
N GLU A 26 3.58 15.61 43.79
CA GLU A 26 2.82 16.86 43.84
C GLU A 26 1.43 16.74 43.17
N LEU A 27 0.87 15.54 43.10
CA LEU A 27 -0.47 15.30 42.56
C LEU A 27 -1.58 15.42 43.61
N GLU A 28 -1.24 15.27 44.89
CA GLU A 28 -2.20 15.23 45.98
C GLU A 28 -1.69 16.07 47.16
N ALA A 29 -2.60 16.78 47.82
CA ALA A 29 -2.31 17.46 49.09
C ALA A 29 -3.24 16.94 50.18
N TYR A 30 -2.66 16.57 51.31
CA TYR A 30 -3.37 16.15 52.51
C TYR A 30 -3.27 17.21 53.58
N ILE A 31 -4.37 17.41 54.30
CA ILE A 31 -4.42 18.28 55.48
C ILE A 31 -4.65 17.46 56.73
N LYS A 32 -3.97 17.82 57.81
CA LYS A 32 -4.16 17.27 59.15
C LYS A 32 -4.24 18.43 60.15
N VAL A 33 -5.38 18.57 60.80
CA VAL A 33 -5.60 19.58 61.85
C VAL A 33 -5.34 18.95 63.21
N ILE A 34 -4.39 19.49 63.96
CA ILE A 34 -4.05 19.06 65.33
C ILE A 34 -4.81 19.96 66.31
N PRO A 35 -5.62 19.40 67.23
CA PRO A 35 -6.37 20.18 68.19
C PRO A 35 -5.45 20.91 69.19
N ALA A 36 -5.94 22.03 69.73
CA ALA A 36 -5.22 22.80 70.75
C ALA A 36 -5.26 22.10 72.13
N ILE A 37 -4.22 22.32 72.94
CA ILE A 37 -4.17 21.94 74.36
C ILE A 37 -4.12 23.24 75.18
N ASN A 38 -5.24 23.63 75.79
CA ASN A 38 -5.38 24.86 76.58
C ASN A 38 -5.02 26.17 75.84
N GLY A 39 -4.97 26.16 74.50
CA GLY A 39 -4.70 27.32 73.63
C GLY A 39 -5.80 27.54 72.59
N GLU A 40 -5.55 28.37 71.59
CA GLU A 40 -6.52 28.68 70.51
C GLU A 40 -6.61 27.56 69.47
N GLU A 41 -7.82 27.21 69.03
CA GLU A 41 -8.04 26.22 67.97
C GLU A 41 -7.64 26.78 66.60
N ALA A 42 -7.13 25.92 65.72
CA ALA A 42 -6.85 26.29 64.34
C ALA A 42 -8.14 26.65 63.60
N THR A 43 -8.10 27.70 62.80
CA THR A 43 -9.26 28.17 62.03
C THR A 43 -9.19 27.75 60.56
N TYR A 44 -10.32 27.88 59.86
CA TYR A 44 -10.39 27.71 58.40
C TYR A 44 -9.40 28.63 57.67
N ASP A 45 -9.26 29.87 58.12
CA ASP A 45 -8.31 30.83 57.54
C ASP A 45 -6.85 30.41 57.77
N ASP A 46 -6.56 29.77 58.90
CA ASP A 46 -5.23 29.19 59.16
C ASP A 46 -4.94 28.02 58.22
N ALA A 47 -5.94 27.20 57.89
CA ALA A 47 -5.78 26.15 56.90
C ALA A 47 -5.54 26.67 55.48
N ILE A 48 -6.29 27.69 55.05
CA ILE A 48 -6.03 28.34 53.75
C ILE A 48 -4.63 28.95 53.73
N ARG A 49 -4.20 29.59 54.83
CA ARG A 49 -2.85 30.16 54.91
C ARG A 49 -1.79 29.08 54.81
N GLU A 50 -1.99 27.93 55.45
CA GLU A 50 -1.02 26.83 55.44
C GLU A 50 -0.98 26.09 54.09
N LEU A 51 -2.13 25.95 53.41
CA LEU A 51 -2.20 25.43 52.04
C LEU A 51 -1.42 26.33 51.07
N LYS A 52 -1.57 27.66 51.19
CA LYS A 52 -0.81 28.63 50.40
C LYS A 52 0.70 28.59 50.71
N LYS A 53 1.08 28.45 51.99
CA LYS A 53 2.50 28.29 52.36
C LYS A 53 3.11 27.01 51.80
N SER A 54 2.29 25.98 51.61
CA SER A 54 2.70 24.69 51.03
C SER A 54 2.56 24.65 49.49
N ASP A 55 2.44 25.82 48.86
CA ASP A 55 2.27 26.01 47.42
C ASP A 55 1.03 25.33 46.80
N VAL A 56 0.05 24.90 47.60
CA VAL A 56 -1.18 24.27 47.10
C VAL A 56 -2.10 25.36 46.55
N VAL A 57 -2.21 25.41 45.22
CA VAL A 57 -2.92 26.48 44.48
C VAL A 57 -3.98 25.96 43.51
N TYR A 58 -4.04 24.64 43.27
CA TYR A 58 -4.93 24.04 42.30
C TYR A 58 -5.62 22.79 42.85
N GLY A 59 -6.88 22.59 42.47
CA GLY A 59 -7.64 21.39 42.79
C GLY A 59 -8.11 21.26 44.24
N ILE A 60 -8.13 22.37 44.99
CA ILE A 60 -8.58 22.41 46.40
C ILE A 60 -10.08 22.17 46.47
N ASN A 61 -10.49 21.25 47.34
CA ASN A 61 -11.88 20.98 47.65
C ASN A 61 -12.31 21.82 48.87
N ASP A 62 -12.79 23.04 48.60
CA ASP A 62 -13.23 23.99 49.64
C ASP A 62 -14.41 23.47 50.47
N GLU A 63 -15.28 22.63 49.89
CA GLU A 63 -16.43 22.04 50.60
C GLU A 63 -15.96 21.05 51.67
N LEU A 64 -15.04 20.15 51.29
CA LEU A 64 -14.43 19.21 52.22
C LEU A 64 -13.61 19.91 53.30
N LEU A 65 -12.96 21.03 52.97
CA LEU A 65 -12.22 21.83 53.95
C LEU A 65 -13.15 22.39 55.03
N LYS A 66 -14.32 22.91 54.64
CA LYS A 66 -15.32 23.40 55.61
C LYS A 66 -15.82 22.26 56.49
N GLU A 67 -16.09 21.10 55.90
CA GLU A 67 -16.58 19.92 56.63
C GLU A 67 -15.60 19.45 57.72
N ILE A 68 -14.29 19.52 57.47
CA ILE A 68 -13.24 19.19 58.45
C ILE A 68 -13.35 20.07 59.71
N PHE A 69 -13.62 21.37 59.54
CA PHE A 69 -13.74 22.31 60.66
C PHE A 69 -15.11 22.25 61.35
N GLU A 70 -16.20 22.08 60.58
CA GLU A 70 -17.57 21.97 61.12
C GLU A 70 -17.77 20.69 61.94
N ASN A 71 -17.30 19.54 61.42
CA ASN A 71 -17.43 18.24 62.07
C ASN A 71 -16.24 17.88 62.96
N ARG A 72 -15.28 18.80 63.15
CA ARG A 72 -14.07 18.63 63.97
C ARG A 72 -13.31 17.34 63.64
N ILE A 73 -13.10 17.08 62.35
CA ILE A 73 -12.40 15.90 61.84
C ILE A 73 -10.89 16.10 62.01
N PHE A 74 -10.46 16.12 63.27
CA PHE A 74 -9.10 16.42 63.67
C PHE A 74 -8.28 15.14 63.86
N ASP A 75 -6.95 15.31 63.86
CA ASP A 75 -5.94 14.24 63.96
C ASP A 75 -5.99 13.17 62.84
N LYS A 76 -6.76 13.41 61.78
CA LYS A 76 -6.82 12.58 60.57
C LYS A 76 -6.19 13.29 59.38
N GLU A 77 -5.48 12.55 58.52
CA GLU A 77 -5.04 13.03 57.22
C GLU A 77 -6.21 12.94 56.22
N VAL A 78 -6.58 14.06 55.60
CA VAL A 78 -7.67 14.15 54.62
C VAL A 78 -7.13 14.72 53.31
N LEU A 79 -7.41 14.05 52.18
CA LEU A 79 -7.05 14.56 50.85
C LEU A 79 -7.88 15.82 50.54
N ILE A 80 -7.22 16.96 50.42
CA ILE A 80 -7.87 18.27 50.28
C ILE A 80 -7.65 18.91 48.92
N ALA A 81 -6.63 18.50 48.17
CA ALA A 81 -6.44 18.92 46.80
C ALA A 81 -5.96 17.78 45.90
N SER A 82 -6.45 17.77 44.66
CA SER A 82 -6.06 16.79 43.63
C SER A 82 -5.70 17.49 42.32
N GLY A 83 -4.56 17.10 41.74
CA GLY A 83 -4.10 17.60 40.45
C GLY A 83 -4.90 17.04 39.28
N LEU A 84 -4.75 17.66 38.12
CA LEU A 84 -5.27 17.16 36.84
C LEU A 84 -4.20 16.33 36.14
N LEU A 85 -4.48 15.06 35.86
CA LEU A 85 -3.57 14.23 35.06
C LEU A 85 -3.57 14.68 33.59
N PRO A 86 -2.42 14.61 32.89
CA PRO A 86 -2.34 14.91 31.48
C PRO A 86 -3.09 13.86 30.63
N VAL A 87 -3.51 14.26 29.43
CA VAL A 87 -4.05 13.35 28.42
C VAL A 87 -2.99 13.16 27.35
N ASP A 88 -2.54 11.92 27.15
CA ASP A 88 -1.53 11.58 26.15
C ASP A 88 -2.01 11.91 24.72
N GLY A 89 -1.07 12.26 23.84
CA GLY A 89 -1.35 12.53 22.43
C GLY A 89 -1.76 11.28 21.65
N GLU A 90 -2.48 11.46 20.54
CA GLU A 90 -2.80 10.35 19.63
C GLU A 90 -1.61 10.06 18.71
N ASP A 91 -1.27 8.78 18.54
CA ASP A 91 -0.26 8.33 17.58
C ASP A 91 -0.61 8.71 16.13
N GLY A 92 0.43 8.92 15.33
CA GLY A 92 0.29 9.07 13.88
C GLY A 92 -0.31 7.82 13.23
N LYS A 93 -1.05 8.03 12.14
CA LYS A 93 -1.71 6.95 11.39
C LYS A 93 -1.19 6.89 9.96
N ILE A 94 -1.15 5.69 9.40
CA ILE A 94 -0.83 5.49 7.98
C ILE A 94 -2.12 5.23 7.23
N LYS A 95 -2.42 6.09 6.24
CA LYS A 95 -3.52 5.90 5.30
C LYS A 95 -2.98 5.35 3.99
N TYR A 96 -3.45 4.18 3.60
CA TYR A 96 -3.10 3.55 2.32
C TYR A 96 -4.12 3.96 1.25
N PHE A 97 -3.64 4.33 0.07
CA PHE A 97 -4.48 4.62 -1.11
C PHE A 97 -4.64 3.41 -2.03
N PHE A 98 -4.24 2.23 -1.54
CA PHE A 98 -4.39 0.94 -2.19
C PHE A 98 -4.96 -0.05 -1.17
N ASP A 99 -5.59 -1.10 -1.66
CA ASP A 99 -6.19 -2.15 -0.85
C ASP A 99 -5.10 -3.02 -0.22
N VAL A 100 -5.04 -3.02 1.10
CA VAL A 100 -4.08 -3.80 1.90
C VAL A 100 -4.61 -5.20 2.29
N ASN A 101 -5.92 -5.45 2.21
CA ASN A 101 -6.58 -6.66 2.73
C ASN A 101 -7.48 -7.32 1.67
N ARG A 102 -6.91 -7.56 0.49
CA ARG A 102 -7.68 -7.98 -0.68
C ARG A 102 -8.09 -9.46 -0.61
N GLU A 103 -9.36 -9.73 -0.36
CA GLU A 103 -10.00 -11.00 -0.70
C GLU A 103 -10.59 -10.92 -2.11
N VAL A 104 -10.08 -11.71 -3.04
CA VAL A 104 -10.60 -11.80 -4.41
C VAL A 104 -11.89 -12.61 -4.37
N LYS A 105 -13.06 -11.94 -4.46
CA LYS A 105 -14.36 -12.61 -4.57
C LYS A 105 -15.08 -12.13 -5.83
N PRO A 106 -15.52 -13.06 -6.70
CA PRO A 106 -16.30 -12.71 -7.88
C PRO A 106 -17.67 -12.13 -7.48
N LYS A 107 -18.17 -11.16 -8.26
CA LYS A 107 -19.51 -10.57 -8.08
C LYS A 107 -20.50 -11.22 -9.04
N GLU A 108 -21.62 -11.67 -8.50
CA GLU A 108 -22.74 -12.27 -9.24
C GLU A 108 -23.81 -11.19 -9.49
N ASP A 109 -24.30 -11.08 -10.73
CA ASP A 109 -25.40 -10.17 -11.07
C ASP A 109 -26.77 -10.74 -10.68
N GLU A 110 -27.83 -9.94 -10.78
CA GLU A 110 -29.22 -10.34 -10.44
C GLU A 110 -29.77 -11.48 -11.32
N LYS A 111 -29.05 -11.88 -12.38
CA LYS A 111 -29.39 -12.97 -13.30
C LYS A 111 -28.49 -14.20 -13.12
N GLY A 112 -27.59 -14.20 -12.14
CA GLY A 112 -26.64 -15.30 -11.89
C GLY A 112 -25.46 -15.34 -12.87
N ASN A 113 -25.24 -14.30 -13.68
CA ASN A 113 -24.03 -14.19 -14.48
C ASN A 113 -22.94 -13.56 -13.62
N VAL A 114 -21.84 -14.28 -13.51
CA VAL A 114 -20.66 -13.83 -12.79
C VAL A 114 -19.72 -13.20 -13.81
N ASP A 115 -19.51 -11.88 -13.72
CA ASP A 115 -18.56 -11.18 -14.58
C ASP A 115 -17.15 -11.31 -13.99
N PHE A 116 -16.38 -12.25 -14.54
CA PHE A 116 -15.00 -12.51 -14.16
C PHE A 116 -13.99 -11.63 -14.92
N LYS A 117 -14.44 -10.76 -15.83
CA LYS A 117 -13.52 -9.99 -16.69
C LYS A 117 -12.85 -8.82 -15.98
N ASP A 118 -13.45 -8.32 -14.90
CA ASP A 118 -12.97 -7.19 -14.11
C ASP A 118 -12.42 -7.59 -12.72
N LEU A 119 -11.82 -8.78 -12.61
CA LEU A 119 -11.04 -9.14 -11.43
C LEU A 119 -9.70 -8.40 -11.48
N ASN A 120 -9.73 -7.14 -11.04
CA ASN A 120 -8.61 -6.22 -11.13
C ASN A 120 -7.51 -6.54 -10.08
N LEU A 121 -6.90 -7.74 -10.14
CA LEU A 121 -5.98 -8.31 -9.14
C LEU A 121 -4.74 -7.47 -8.85
N ILE A 122 -4.38 -6.62 -9.80
CA ILE A 122 -3.18 -5.79 -9.78
C ILE A 122 -3.58 -4.38 -9.39
N GLN A 123 -2.85 -3.78 -8.46
CA GLN A 123 -3.03 -2.37 -8.12
C GLN A 123 -1.97 -1.57 -8.85
N ASN A 124 -2.37 -1.03 -9.99
CA ASN A 124 -1.51 -0.22 -10.85
C ASN A 124 -1.37 1.18 -10.29
N ILE A 125 -0.19 1.77 -10.47
CA ILE A 125 0.03 3.18 -10.17
C ILE A 125 0.90 3.83 -11.24
N LYS A 126 0.51 5.05 -11.60
CA LYS A 126 1.33 5.90 -12.47
C LYS A 126 2.41 6.60 -11.67
N LYS A 127 3.50 6.98 -12.32
CA LYS A 127 4.50 7.89 -11.78
C LYS A 127 3.82 9.15 -11.25
N GLY A 128 4.16 9.54 -10.01
CA GLY A 128 3.55 10.64 -9.28
C GLY A 128 2.25 10.29 -8.55
N GLY A 129 1.69 9.08 -8.74
CA GLY A 129 0.51 8.63 -8.02
C GLY A 129 0.78 8.47 -6.52
N LYS A 130 -0.22 8.81 -5.69
CA LYS A 130 -0.16 8.71 -4.23
C LYS A 130 -0.32 7.26 -3.77
N LEU A 131 0.60 6.78 -2.95
CA LEU A 131 0.61 5.44 -2.39
C LEU A 131 0.11 5.43 -0.94
N VAL A 132 0.67 6.33 -0.14
CA VAL A 132 0.49 6.38 1.31
C VAL A 132 0.49 7.83 1.78
N GLU A 133 -0.31 8.14 2.78
CA GLU A 133 -0.26 9.39 3.54
C GLU A 133 -0.06 9.09 5.02
N VAL A 134 0.97 9.69 5.61
CA VAL A 134 1.19 9.66 7.06
C VAL A 134 0.45 10.84 7.69
N ILE A 135 -0.54 10.52 8.50
CA ILE A 135 -1.28 11.48 9.31
C ILE A 135 -0.45 11.73 10.58
N PRO A 136 -0.04 12.98 10.86
CA PRO A 136 0.80 13.30 12.02
C PRO A 136 0.08 13.02 13.35
N PRO A 137 0.84 12.77 14.43
CA PRO A 137 0.26 12.60 15.76
C PRO A 137 -0.44 13.88 16.23
N LYS A 138 -1.43 13.75 17.11
CA LYS A 138 -2.09 14.90 17.74
C LYS A 138 -1.43 15.21 19.09
N PRO A 139 -1.30 16.50 19.46
CA PRO A 139 -0.79 16.86 20.77
C PRO A 139 -1.74 16.39 21.87
N GLY A 140 -1.16 16.00 23.00
CA GLY A 140 -1.91 15.74 24.22
C GLY A 140 -2.36 17.01 24.92
N VAL A 141 -3.09 16.86 26.02
CA VAL A 141 -3.52 17.97 26.88
C VAL A 141 -2.68 17.98 28.15
N GLU A 142 -2.13 19.14 28.48
CA GLU A 142 -1.30 19.34 29.67
C GLU A 142 -2.12 19.14 30.95
N GLY A 143 -1.55 18.36 31.88
CA GLY A 143 -2.06 18.20 33.23
C GLY A 143 -1.54 19.31 34.15
N LYS A 144 -2.01 19.32 35.40
CA LYS A 144 -1.64 20.34 36.38
C LYS A 144 -1.55 19.76 37.78
N LYS A 145 -0.39 19.89 38.42
CA LYS A 145 -0.17 19.50 39.83
C LYS A 145 -0.97 20.37 40.78
N VAL A 146 -1.15 19.93 42.03
CA VAL A 146 -1.78 20.76 43.08
C VAL A 146 -0.97 22.01 43.38
N THR A 147 0.33 21.98 43.09
CA THR A 147 1.25 23.13 43.17
C THR A 147 1.14 24.13 42.01
N GLY A 148 0.25 23.86 41.04
CA GLY A 148 0.07 24.67 39.85
C GLY A 148 1.12 24.43 38.76
N LYS A 149 2.15 23.62 39.02
CA LYS A 149 3.14 23.22 38.01
C LYS A 149 2.49 22.35 36.92
N PRO A 150 2.79 22.59 35.63
CA PRO A 150 2.27 21.77 34.55
C PRO A 150 2.83 20.35 34.55
N ILE A 151 2.04 19.40 34.07
CA ILE A 151 2.46 18.02 33.78
C ILE A 151 2.39 17.81 32.26
N PRO A 152 3.52 17.65 31.56
CA PRO A 152 3.51 17.46 30.12
C PRO A 152 2.87 16.11 29.75
N PRO A 153 2.05 16.04 28.69
CA PRO A 153 1.52 14.78 28.18
C PRO A 153 2.60 14.00 27.43
N LYS A 154 2.42 12.69 27.26
CA LYS A 154 3.25 11.95 26.31
C LYS A 154 2.90 12.37 24.89
N GLU A 155 3.92 12.64 24.09
CA GLU A 155 3.75 12.90 22.67
C GLU A 155 3.39 11.60 21.93
N GLY A 156 2.43 11.70 20.99
CA GLY A 156 2.08 10.58 20.12
C GLY A 156 3.25 10.18 19.21
N GLU A 157 3.36 8.88 18.91
CA GLU A 157 4.45 8.37 18.09
C GLU A 157 4.31 8.80 16.63
N ARG A 158 5.41 9.30 16.03
CA ARG A 158 5.46 9.57 14.59
C ARG A 158 5.65 8.27 13.81
N ARG A 159 4.69 7.95 12.94
CA ARG A 159 4.87 6.87 11.96
C ARG A 159 5.84 7.31 10.87
N LYS A 160 6.74 6.39 10.48
CA LYS A 160 7.64 6.59 9.35
C LYS A 160 6.92 6.28 8.05
N LEU A 161 7.29 6.98 6.98
CA LEU A 161 6.86 6.61 5.65
C LEU A 161 7.39 5.21 5.30
N PRO A 162 6.52 4.30 4.82
CA PRO A 162 6.92 2.96 4.40
C PRO A 162 7.60 3.02 3.02
N GLN A 163 8.66 3.81 2.88
CA GLN A 163 9.34 4.05 1.62
C GLN A 163 10.17 2.82 1.22
N GLY A 164 9.87 2.27 0.05
CA GLY A 164 10.68 1.24 -0.58
C GLY A 164 11.10 1.61 -2.01
N LYS A 165 11.50 0.63 -2.81
CA LYS A 165 12.01 0.84 -4.17
C LYS A 165 11.00 1.55 -5.07
N ASN A 166 11.52 2.45 -5.91
CA ASN A 166 10.75 3.24 -6.86
C ASN A 166 9.59 4.06 -6.25
N THR A 167 9.79 4.50 -5.00
CA THR A 167 8.90 5.44 -4.31
C THR A 167 9.71 6.59 -3.74
N MET A 168 9.10 7.77 -3.62
CA MET A 168 9.71 8.93 -2.99
C MET A 168 8.67 9.74 -2.20
N PRO A 169 9.08 10.50 -1.17
CA PRO A 169 8.24 11.53 -0.58
C PRO A 169 7.86 12.60 -1.59
N MET A 170 6.62 13.08 -1.56
CA MET A 170 6.15 14.14 -2.45
C MET A 170 6.87 15.45 -2.10
N PRO A 171 7.45 16.18 -3.08
CA PRO A 171 8.19 17.41 -2.80
C PRO A 171 7.39 18.49 -2.07
N GLU A 172 6.11 18.63 -2.41
CA GLU A 172 5.20 19.63 -1.82
C GLU A 172 4.67 19.22 -0.44
N ASN A 173 4.60 17.92 -0.16
CA ASN A 173 4.15 17.39 1.13
C ASN A 173 4.91 16.10 1.47
N PRO A 174 5.99 16.22 2.27
CA PRO A 174 6.85 15.08 2.61
C PRO A 174 6.14 13.94 3.34
N ASN A 175 4.91 14.13 3.86
CA ASN A 175 4.13 13.06 4.51
C ASN A 175 3.41 12.14 3.51
N ILE A 176 3.47 12.43 2.22
CA ILE A 176 2.85 11.63 1.16
C ILE A 176 3.93 10.85 0.43
N LEU A 177 3.77 9.53 0.33
CA LEU A 177 4.59 8.69 -0.53
C LEU A 177 3.99 8.63 -1.93
N ILE A 178 4.80 8.91 -2.95
CA ILE A 178 4.43 8.84 -4.36
C ILE A 178 5.29 7.84 -5.13
N SER A 179 4.75 7.29 -6.23
CA SER A 179 5.52 6.44 -7.14
C SER A 179 6.51 7.25 -7.98
N THR A 180 7.72 6.72 -8.21
CA THR A 180 8.71 7.34 -9.11
C THR A 180 8.67 6.79 -10.53
N ILE A 181 7.96 5.68 -10.74
CA ILE A 181 7.79 5.00 -12.03
C ILE A 181 6.33 4.60 -12.24
N ASP A 182 5.98 4.22 -13.46
CA ASP A 182 4.75 3.44 -13.67
C ASP A 182 5.02 1.99 -13.26
N GLY A 183 4.08 1.35 -12.57
CA GLY A 183 4.26 -0.03 -12.15
C GLY A 183 3.13 -0.56 -11.29
N HIS A 184 3.37 -1.72 -10.66
CA HIS A 184 2.42 -2.32 -9.75
C HIS A 184 2.89 -2.16 -8.30
N ILE A 185 1.94 -1.90 -7.41
CA ILE A 185 2.19 -1.67 -5.99
C ILE A 185 2.50 -3.02 -5.32
N ILE A 186 3.64 -3.09 -4.64
CA ILE A 186 4.02 -4.22 -3.77
C ILE A 186 4.07 -3.72 -2.33
N PHE A 187 3.32 -4.36 -1.43
CA PHE A 187 3.40 -4.09 0.01
C PHE A 187 4.18 -5.22 0.70
N ARG A 188 5.50 -5.08 0.82
CA ARG A 188 6.37 -6.12 1.37
C ARG A 188 6.24 -6.17 2.90
N ARG A 189 5.92 -7.37 3.41
CA ARG A 189 5.88 -7.71 4.84
C ARG A 189 5.01 -6.76 5.67
N ASN A 190 4.02 -6.10 5.05
CA ASN A 190 3.23 -5.02 5.63
C ASN A 190 4.04 -3.84 6.20
N ILE A 191 5.26 -3.62 5.71
CA ILE A 191 6.18 -2.60 6.23
C ILE A 191 6.67 -1.65 5.13
N LEU A 192 6.93 -2.14 3.92
CA LEU A 192 7.50 -1.33 2.83
C LEU A 192 6.57 -1.32 1.62
N VAL A 193 6.33 -0.13 1.07
CA VAL A 193 5.61 0.05 -0.18
C VAL A 193 6.63 0.28 -1.29
N GLU A 194 6.58 -0.58 -2.29
CA GLU A 194 7.47 -0.57 -3.45
C GLU A 194 6.65 -0.54 -4.73
N VAL A 195 7.27 -0.07 -5.81
CA VAL A 195 6.69 -0.17 -7.15
C VAL A 195 7.66 -0.95 -8.03
N GLU A 196 7.19 -2.01 -8.70
CA GLU A 196 8.03 -2.84 -9.56
C GLU A 196 7.74 -2.59 -11.07
N PRO A 197 8.79 -2.47 -11.92
CA PRO A 197 8.69 -2.09 -13.33
C PRO A 197 8.27 -3.19 -14.33
N ALA A 198 8.01 -4.42 -13.88
CA ALA A 198 7.54 -5.51 -14.74
C ALA A 198 6.38 -6.23 -14.06
N TYR A 199 5.32 -6.54 -14.81
CA TYR A 199 4.19 -7.28 -14.29
C TYR A 199 4.45 -8.79 -14.45
N VAL A 200 4.34 -9.56 -13.36
CA VAL A 200 4.58 -11.01 -13.37
C VAL A 200 3.32 -11.77 -12.98
N VAL A 201 2.80 -12.57 -13.91
CA VAL A 201 1.73 -13.54 -13.67
C VAL A 201 2.38 -14.90 -13.40
N SER A 202 2.23 -15.41 -12.17
CA SER A 202 2.89 -16.67 -11.76
C SER A 202 2.18 -17.92 -12.29
N GLY A 203 0.96 -17.80 -12.79
CA GLY A 203 0.16 -18.91 -13.33
C GLY A 203 -0.43 -18.56 -14.70
N ASP A 204 -1.61 -19.12 -14.98
CA ASP A 204 -2.28 -18.97 -16.26
C ASP A 204 -3.04 -17.62 -16.33
N ILE A 205 -3.15 -17.09 -17.55
CA ILE A 205 -4.13 -16.05 -17.88
C ILE A 205 -5.42 -16.76 -18.28
N ASP A 206 -6.34 -16.80 -17.33
CA ASP A 206 -7.66 -17.39 -17.43
C ASP A 206 -8.71 -16.51 -16.71
N TYR A 207 -9.88 -17.06 -16.40
CA TYR A 207 -10.94 -16.33 -15.70
C TYR A 207 -10.55 -15.85 -14.30
N SER A 208 -9.54 -16.45 -13.67
CA SER A 208 -9.04 -16.00 -12.37
C SER A 208 -8.12 -14.78 -12.51
N THR A 209 -7.48 -14.58 -13.66
CA THR A 209 -6.51 -13.49 -13.92
C THR A 209 -7.12 -12.33 -14.72
N GLY A 210 -7.97 -12.62 -15.72
CA GLY A 210 -8.58 -11.62 -16.59
C GLY A 210 -7.66 -11.10 -17.71
N ASN A 211 -8.15 -10.09 -18.44
CA ASN A 211 -7.37 -9.41 -19.48
C ASN A 211 -6.28 -8.52 -18.86
N ILE A 212 -5.21 -8.27 -19.61
CA ILE A 212 -4.08 -7.45 -19.15
C ILE A 212 -3.88 -6.27 -20.09
N ASP A 213 -3.85 -5.07 -19.53
CA ASP A 213 -3.40 -3.85 -20.22
C ASP A 213 -2.34 -3.17 -19.34
N TYR A 214 -1.08 -3.17 -19.79
CA TYR A 214 0.07 -2.77 -18.98
C TYR A 214 1.10 -1.98 -19.77
N MET A 215 1.54 -0.82 -19.26
CA MET A 215 2.49 0.03 -20.01
C MET A 215 3.95 -0.47 -19.95
N GLY A 216 4.33 -1.28 -18.96
CA GLY A 216 5.69 -1.82 -18.80
C GLY A 216 5.89 -3.15 -19.53
N SER A 217 6.81 -4.00 -19.05
CA SER A 217 6.99 -5.36 -19.60
C SER A 217 6.23 -6.43 -18.79
N LEU A 218 5.78 -7.49 -19.45
CA LEU A 218 4.98 -8.57 -18.85
C LEU A 218 5.72 -9.91 -18.91
N LEU A 219 5.69 -10.65 -17.80
CA LEU A 219 6.11 -12.05 -17.72
C LEU A 219 4.92 -12.92 -17.29
N VAL A 220 4.61 -13.96 -18.05
CA VAL A 220 3.58 -14.96 -17.71
C VAL A 220 4.25 -16.32 -17.59
N LYS A 221 4.21 -16.93 -16.41
CA LYS A 221 4.83 -18.25 -16.18
C LYS A 221 3.95 -19.41 -16.60
N GLY A 222 2.64 -19.19 -16.72
CA GLY A 222 1.66 -20.18 -17.17
C GLY A 222 1.19 -19.97 -18.62
N ASP A 223 0.09 -20.63 -18.95
CA ASP A 223 -0.57 -20.58 -20.26
C ASP A 223 -1.45 -19.33 -20.39
N VAL A 224 -1.81 -18.97 -21.62
CA VAL A 224 -2.82 -17.95 -21.91
C VAL A 224 -4.00 -18.63 -22.59
N LYS A 225 -5.15 -18.65 -21.92
CA LYS A 225 -6.34 -19.37 -22.41
C LYS A 225 -7.06 -18.58 -23.51
N SER A 226 -7.95 -19.27 -24.21
CA SER A 226 -8.73 -18.71 -25.31
C SER A 226 -9.62 -17.55 -24.91
N GLY A 227 -9.66 -16.53 -25.78
CA GLY A 227 -10.53 -15.37 -25.63
C GLY A 227 -9.99 -14.25 -24.73
N PHE A 228 -8.79 -14.41 -24.16
CA PHE A 228 -8.14 -13.35 -23.37
C PHE A 228 -7.32 -12.39 -24.23
N GLU A 229 -7.16 -11.18 -23.73
CA GLU A 229 -6.44 -10.09 -24.38
C GLU A 229 -5.33 -9.55 -23.48
N ILE A 230 -4.14 -9.42 -24.05
CA ILE A 230 -2.93 -8.90 -23.41
C ILE A 230 -2.41 -7.76 -24.27
N LYS A 231 -2.33 -6.56 -23.70
CA LYS A 231 -1.77 -5.36 -24.33
C LYS A 231 -0.66 -4.80 -23.45
N VAL A 232 0.52 -4.66 -24.03
CA VAL A 232 1.72 -4.33 -23.28
C VAL A 232 2.55 -3.23 -23.97
N GLY A 233 2.97 -2.22 -23.23
CA GLY A 233 3.78 -1.12 -23.75
C GLY A 233 5.27 -1.47 -23.91
N GLY A 234 5.77 -2.45 -23.16
CA GLY A 234 7.11 -3.01 -23.26
C GLY A 234 7.15 -4.40 -23.91
N ASP A 235 8.04 -5.25 -23.41
CA ASP A 235 8.23 -6.62 -23.89
C ASP A 235 7.27 -7.61 -23.20
N ILE A 236 6.98 -8.74 -23.85
CA ILE A 236 6.19 -9.84 -23.30
C ILE A 236 7.03 -11.13 -23.32
N ASP A 237 7.10 -11.84 -22.19
CA ASP A 237 7.63 -13.21 -22.10
C ASP A 237 6.56 -14.15 -21.53
N ILE A 238 6.22 -15.22 -22.26
CA ILE A 238 5.22 -16.21 -21.87
C ILE A 238 5.85 -17.60 -21.90
N TRP A 239 5.86 -18.29 -20.77
CA TRP A 239 6.46 -19.61 -20.62
C TRP A 239 5.52 -20.75 -21.02
N GLY A 240 4.21 -20.52 -20.92
CA GLY A 240 3.17 -21.47 -21.30
C GLY A 240 2.81 -21.44 -22.79
N VAL A 241 1.75 -22.18 -23.11
CA VAL A 241 1.12 -22.19 -24.43
C VAL A 241 0.09 -21.06 -24.50
N VAL A 242 0.02 -20.40 -25.65
CA VAL A 242 -1.04 -19.42 -25.92
C VAL A 242 -2.12 -20.10 -26.77
N GLU A 243 -3.38 -19.98 -26.37
CA GLU A 243 -4.52 -20.59 -27.04
C GLU A 243 -5.47 -19.50 -27.51
N ASP A 244 -5.69 -19.31 -28.82
CA ASP A 244 -6.67 -18.35 -29.39
C ASP A 244 -6.83 -17.01 -28.62
N ALA A 245 -5.70 -16.39 -28.26
CA ALA A 245 -5.64 -15.15 -27.49
C ALA A 245 -5.13 -13.98 -28.34
N LYS A 246 -5.46 -12.76 -27.93
CA LYS A 246 -4.95 -11.52 -28.55
C LYS A 246 -3.80 -10.98 -27.72
N ILE A 247 -2.62 -10.90 -28.31
CA ILE A 247 -1.41 -10.41 -27.66
C ILE A 247 -0.85 -9.26 -28.48
N GLU A 248 -0.73 -8.07 -27.89
CA GLU A 248 -0.15 -6.89 -28.53
C GLU A 248 0.96 -6.31 -27.64
N ALA A 249 2.15 -6.09 -28.21
CA ALA A 249 3.28 -5.49 -27.53
C ALA A 249 3.91 -4.36 -28.35
N ALA A 250 4.22 -3.23 -27.70
CA ALA A 250 5.05 -2.18 -28.32
C ALA A 250 6.55 -2.54 -28.34
N GLY A 251 6.94 -3.58 -27.60
CA GLY A 251 8.28 -4.19 -27.64
C GLY A 251 8.30 -5.53 -28.38
N LYS A 252 9.16 -6.43 -27.91
CA LYS A 252 9.33 -7.80 -28.40
C LYS A 252 8.37 -8.76 -27.70
N ILE A 253 8.02 -9.85 -28.39
CA ILE A 253 7.23 -10.94 -27.82
C ILE A 253 8.03 -12.23 -27.87
N LEU A 254 8.23 -12.85 -26.71
CA LEU A 254 8.80 -14.17 -26.56
C LEU A 254 7.72 -15.12 -26.03
N LEU A 255 7.33 -16.10 -26.84
CA LEU A 255 6.53 -17.23 -26.40
C LEU A 255 7.47 -18.44 -26.32
N GLN A 256 7.86 -18.89 -25.13
CA GLN A 256 8.82 -19.99 -25.01
C GLN A 256 8.30 -21.30 -25.60
N LYS A 257 6.97 -21.46 -25.62
CA LYS A 257 6.28 -22.52 -26.38
C LYS A 257 5.70 -21.92 -27.66
N GLY A 258 4.45 -22.18 -27.97
CA GLY A 258 3.85 -21.73 -29.21
C GLY A 258 2.43 -21.25 -29.00
N ILE A 259 1.81 -20.86 -30.10
CA ILE A 259 0.41 -20.45 -30.14
C ILE A 259 -0.38 -21.44 -30.98
N ILE A 260 -1.49 -21.93 -30.43
CA ILE A 260 -2.40 -22.87 -31.07
C ILE A 260 -3.85 -22.38 -31.00
N GLY A 261 -4.70 -22.95 -31.85
CA GLY A 261 -6.13 -22.77 -31.73
C GLY A 261 -6.87 -22.98 -33.05
N ARG A 262 -8.00 -22.28 -33.19
CA ARG A 262 -8.95 -22.40 -34.30
C ARG A 262 -8.89 -21.23 -35.28
N GLY A 263 -8.01 -20.24 -35.08
CA GLY A 263 -7.87 -19.09 -35.98
C GLY A 263 -8.19 -17.73 -35.37
N ALA A 264 -8.60 -17.70 -34.09
CA ALA A 264 -9.06 -16.46 -33.45
C ALA A 264 -7.93 -15.68 -32.78
N GLY A 265 -6.79 -16.32 -32.48
CA GLY A 265 -5.67 -15.65 -31.86
C GLY A 265 -4.86 -14.80 -32.85
N VAL A 266 -4.32 -13.73 -32.28
CA VAL A 266 -3.57 -12.69 -32.99
C VAL A 266 -2.42 -12.24 -32.11
N VAL A 267 -1.20 -12.28 -32.63
CA VAL A 267 -0.02 -11.74 -31.95
C VAL A 267 0.51 -10.57 -32.77
N LYS A 268 0.66 -9.39 -32.15
CA LYS A 268 1.23 -8.20 -32.78
C LYS A 268 2.39 -7.66 -31.96
N ALA A 269 3.54 -7.47 -32.59
CA ALA A 269 4.69 -6.84 -31.95
C ALA A 269 5.25 -5.72 -32.82
N ASP A 270 5.60 -4.61 -32.19
CA ASP A 270 6.43 -3.57 -32.82
C ASP A 270 7.91 -3.98 -32.89
N GLY A 271 8.33 -4.95 -32.07
CA GLY A 271 9.63 -5.61 -32.16
C GLY A 271 9.55 -7.01 -32.76
N ASP A 272 10.57 -7.82 -32.46
CA ASP A 272 10.67 -9.22 -32.88
C ASP A 272 9.62 -10.11 -32.17
N VAL A 273 9.17 -11.16 -32.86
CA VAL A 273 8.36 -12.24 -32.27
C VAL A 273 9.15 -13.54 -32.32
N ILE A 274 9.37 -14.16 -31.16
CA ILE A 274 10.12 -15.41 -31.03
C ILE A 274 9.22 -16.46 -30.41
N LEU A 275 9.06 -17.60 -31.07
CA LEU A 275 8.25 -18.70 -30.56
C LEU A 275 8.67 -20.07 -31.09
N LYS A 276 8.18 -21.14 -30.48
CA LYS A 276 8.50 -22.52 -30.85
C LYS A 276 7.68 -23.01 -32.05
N PHE A 277 6.37 -22.83 -32.06
CA PHE A 277 5.49 -23.27 -33.15
C PHE A 277 4.25 -22.38 -33.27
N ILE A 278 3.67 -22.31 -34.47
CA ILE A 278 2.43 -21.57 -34.75
C ILE A 278 1.45 -22.53 -35.41
N GLU A 279 0.22 -22.64 -34.89
CA GLU A 279 -0.82 -23.49 -35.49
C GLU A 279 -2.20 -22.83 -35.57
N ASN A 280 -2.64 -22.57 -36.81
CA ASN A 280 -3.88 -21.87 -37.14
C ASN A 280 -3.98 -20.47 -36.51
N GLN A 281 -2.94 -19.64 -36.60
CA GLN A 281 -2.91 -18.32 -35.93
C GLN A 281 -2.41 -17.21 -36.84
N ASN A 282 -2.56 -15.96 -36.38
CA ASN A 282 -2.12 -14.77 -37.11
C ASN A 282 -1.02 -14.03 -36.33
N ILE A 283 0.16 -13.87 -36.93
CA ILE A 283 1.31 -13.16 -36.35
C ILE A 283 1.65 -11.96 -37.21
N TYR A 284 1.85 -10.81 -36.57
CA TYR A 284 2.30 -9.57 -37.19
C TYR A 284 3.47 -9.01 -36.40
N SER A 285 4.60 -8.78 -37.06
CA SER A 285 5.79 -8.19 -36.44
C SER A 285 6.34 -7.07 -37.32
N LYS A 286 6.64 -5.91 -36.72
CA LYS A 286 7.44 -4.87 -37.40
C LYS A 286 8.94 -5.20 -37.38
N GLY A 287 9.34 -6.24 -36.68
CA GLY A 287 10.70 -6.79 -36.66
C GLY A 287 10.76 -8.17 -37.35
N ASN A 288 11.54 -9.07 -36.76
CA ASN A 288 11.72 -10.43 -37.24
C ASN A 288 10.73 -11.41 -36.59
N VAL A 289 10.41 -12.50 -37.30
CA VAL A 289 9.68 -13.64 -36.71
C VAL A 289 10.58 -14.87 -36.72
N ILE A 290 10.88 -15.39 -35.54
CA ILE A 290 11.76 -16.54 -35.35
C ILE A 290 10.94 -17.69 -34.76
N VAL A 291 10.85 -18.79 -35.52
CA VAL A 291 10.06 -19.96 -35.16
C VAL A 291 10.98 -21.16 -34.93
N GLY A 292 10.84 -21.85 -33.81
CA GLY A 292 11.73 -22.92 -33.38
C GLY A 292 11.50 -24.28 -34.04
N GLU A 293 10.31 -24.57 -34.56
CA GLU A 293 9.95 -25.88 -35.12
C GLU A 293 9.15 -25.80 -36.44
N ALA A 294 7.96 -25.20 -36.40
CA ALA A 294 7.07 -25.19 -37.56
C ALA A 294 6.02 -24.08 -37.53
N ILE A 295 5.63 -23.64 -38.74
CA ILE A 295 4.48 -22.78 -38.99
C ILE A 295 3.43 -23.62 -39.71
N LEU A 296 2.25 -23.77 -39.11
CA LEU A 296 1.19 -24.65 -39.61
C LEU A 296 -0.09 -23.86 -39.86
N ARG A 297 -0.56 -23.82 -41.10
CA ARG A 297 -1.85 -23.23 -41.53
C ARG A 297 -2.10 -21.85 -40.92
N SER A 298 -1.06 -21.01 -40.92
CA SER A 298 -1.04 -19.73 -40.19
C SER A 298 -0.70 -18.59 -41.13
N LYS A 299 -1.06 -17.37 -40.71
CA LYS A 299 -0.67 -16.14 -41.42
C LYS A 299 0.43 -15.45 -40.63
N VAL A 300 1.59 -15.24 -41.24
CA VAL A 300 2.75 -14.65 -40.58
C VAL A 300 3.27 -13.52 -41.44
N TYR A 301 3.31 -12.32 -40.87
CA TYR A 301 3.82 -11.12 -41.52
C TYR A 301 4.96 -10.55 -40.68
N ALA A 302 6.11 -10.33 -41.32
CA ALA A 302 7.27 -9.69 -40.71
C ALA A 302 7.76 -8.54 -41.61
N ASP A 303 7.93 -7.35 -41.06
CA ASP A 303 8.62 -6.29 -41.81
C ASP A 303 10.13 -6.61 -41.96
N GLY A 304 10.71 -7.44 -41.08
CA GLY A 304 12.06 -7.98 -41.19
C GLY A 304 12.12 -9.35 -41.89
N LYS A 305 12.84 -10.30 -41.28
CA LYS A 305 13.03 -11.68 -41.77
C LYS A 305 12.14 -12.68 -41.00
N VAL A 306 11.64 -13.70 -41.70
CA VAL A 306 11.03 -14.90 -41.07
C VAL A 306 12.03 -16.05 -41.11
N THR A 307 12.34 -16.64 -39.95
CA THR A 307 13.28 -17.77 -39.84
C THR A 307 12.64 -18.94 -39.11
N VAL A 308 12.56 -20.11 -39.74
CA VAL A 308 12.01 -21.34 -39.15
C VAL A 308 13.14 -22.36 -38.94
N LYS A 309 13.49 -22.56 -37.67
CA LYS A 309 14.59 -23.42 -37.20
C LYS A 309 14.07 -24.78 -36.72
N GLY A 310 14.95 -25.54 -36.07
CA GLY A 310 14.61 -26.83 -35.45
C GLY A 310 14.76 -28.03 -36.38
N LYS A 311 14.44 -29.22 -35.86
CA LYS A 311 14.61 -30.49 -36.59
C LYS A 311 13.73 -30.55 -37.83
N LYS A 312 12.46 -30.11 -37.71
CA LYS A 312 11.51 -30.04 -38.82
C LYS A 312 11.70 -28.79 -39.68
N GLY A 313 11.79 -27.61 -39.05
CA GLY A 313 12.01 -26.33 -39.74
C GLY A 313 11.05 -26.09 -40.90
N SER A 314 9.75 -26.37 -40.69
CA SER A 314 8.79 -26.51 -41.78
C SER A 314 7.73 -25.40 -41.80
N ILE A 315 7.41 -24.90 -42.99
CA ILE A 315 6.23 -24.05 -43.24
C ILE A 315 5.22 -24.89 -44.00
N ILE A 316 4.07 -25.19 -43.40
CA ILE A 316 3.05 -26.06 -43.98
C ILE A 316 1.69 -25.38 -43.90
N GLY A 317 1.25 -24.83 -45.03
CA GLY A 317 -0.04 -24.18 -45.17
C GLY A 317 -0.10 -22.76 -44.61
N GLY A 318 -0.96 -21.95 -45.23
CA GLY A 318 -1.16 -20.55 -44.86
C GLY A 318 -0.31 -19.61 -45.70
N GLU A 319 -0.04 -18.44 -45.15
CA GLU A 319 0.62 -17.33 -45.85
C GLU A 319 1.76 -16.78 -44.98
N VAL A 320 2.98 -16.76 -45.52
CA VAL A 320 4.15 -16.20 -44.84
C VAL A 320 4.75 -15.11 -45.71
N VAL A 321 4.80 -13.89 -45.18
CA VAL A 321 5.31 -12.71 -45.87
C VAL A 321 6.42 -12.08 -45.03
N ALA A 322 7.55 -11.79 -45.67
CA ALA A 322 8.66 -11.09 -45.04
C ALA A 322 9.30 -10.08 -45.99
N THR A 323 9.65 -8.88 -45.54
CA THR A 323 10.32 -7.91 -46.43
C THR A 323 11.76 -8.31 -46.70
N GLU A 324 12.52 -8.73 -45.68
CA GLU A 324 13.97 -8.94 -45.80
C GLU A 324 14.36 -10.37 -46.20
N GLY A 325 13.50 -11.36 -45.95
CA GLY A 325 13.77 -12.74 -46.35
C GLY A 325 12.97 -13.80 -45.59
N ILE A 326 12.91 -15.01 -46.15
CA ILE A 326 12.30 -16.18 -45.50
C ILE A 326 13.29 -17.34 -45.56
N GLU A 327 13.57 -17.93 -44.41
CA GLU A 327 14.46 -19.08 -44.28
C GLU A 327 13.74 -20.22 -43.56
N ALA A 328 13.65 -21.39 -44.19
CA ALA A 328 13.09 -22.60 -43.62
C ALA A 328 13.78 -23.83 -44.23
N LYS A 329 13.75 -24.97 -43.53
CA LYS A 329 14.29 -26.23 -44.05
C LYS A 329 13.35 -26.86 -45.07
N ASN A 330 12.05 -26.78 -44.83
CA ASN A 330 11.02 -27.36 -45.67
C ASN A 330 9.87 -26.36 -45.86
N ILE A 331 9.39 -26.21 -47.08
CA ILE A 331 8.22 -25.38 -47.40
C ILE A 331 7.24 -26.24 -48.19
N GLY A 332 6.01 -26.34 -47.69
CA GLY A 332 4.96 -27.21 -48.21
C GLY A 332 5.00 -28.64 -47.63
N ASN A 333 4.06 -29.46 -48.07
CA ASN A 333 4.01 -30.89 -47.74
C ASN A 333 3.40 -31.71 -48.88
N TYR A 334 3.58 -33.03 -48.81
CA TYR A 334 3.02 -34.00 -49.78
C TYR A 334 1.49 -34.11 -49.74
N GLN A 335 0.83 -33.50 -48.75
CA GLN A 335 -0.63 -33.52 -48.60
C GLN A 335 -1.30 -32.38 -49.39
N ASN A 336 -0.56 -31.70 -50.29
CA ASN A 336 -1.04 -30.62 -51.15
C ASN A 336 -1.71 -29.47 -50.37
N ILE A 337 -1.22 -29.16 -49.17
CA ILE A 337 -1.70 -28.00 -48.42
C ILE A 337 -1.10 -26.73 -49.06
N LYS A 338 -1.97 -25.86 -49.60
CA LYS A 338 -1.55 -24.59 -50.22
C LYS A 338 -0.72 -23.77 -49.22
N THR A 339 0.54 -23.53 -49.59
CA THR A 339 1.51 -22.77 -48.81
C THR A 339 1.98 -21.59 -49.66
N GLU A 340 1.70 -20.38 -49.20
CA GLU A 340 2.02 -19.15 -49.91
C GLU A 340 3.14 -18.41 -49.18
N VAL A 341 4.23 -18.10 -49.90
CA VAL A 341 5.44 -17.50 -49.33
C VAL A 341 5.84 -16.32 -50.21
N SER A 342 5.97 -15.13 -49.62
CA SER A 342 6.30 -13.90 -50.34
C SER A 342 7.46 -13.16 -49.67
N VAL A 343 8.43 -12.70 -50.47
CA VAL A 343 9.61 -11.96 -50.01
C VAL A 343 9.70 -10.61 -50.71
N GLY A 344 10.15 -9.57 -50.02
CA GLY A 344 10.41 -8.25 -50.61
C GLY A 344 9.18 -7.36 -50.75
N ILE A 345 8.03 -7.79 -50.24
CA ILE A 345 6.78 -7.04 -50.26
C ILE A 345 6.43 -6.67 -48.82
N SER A 346 6.42 -5.38 -48.51
CA SER A 346 5.84 -4.92 -47.25
C SER A 346 4.31 -5.05 -47.36
N GLU A 347 3.70 -5.84 -46.47
CA GLU A 347 2.25 -6.00 -46.38
C GLU A 347 1.54 -4.65 -46.22
N LYS A 348 2.17 -3.70 -45.51
CA LYS A 348 1.64 -2.34 -45.36
C LYS A 348 1.60 -1.58 -46.69
N LEU A 349 2.60 -1.75 -47.54
CA LEU A 349 2.63 -1.17 -48.89
C LEU A 349 1.62 -1.88 -49.80
N LYS A 350 1.55 -3.21 -49.75
CA LYS A 350 0.58 -4.01 -50.52
C LYS A 350 -0.86 -3.60 -50.21
N ARG A 351 -1.24 -3.53 -48.93
CA ARG A 351 -2.57 -3.07 -48.51
C ARG A 351 -2.86 -1.63 -48.93
N LYS A 352 -1.87 -0.73 -48.84
CA LYS A 352 -2.03 0.64 -49.33
C LYS A 352 -2.25 0.70 -50.85
N VAL A 353 -1.52 -0.13 -51.62
CA VAL A 353 -1.72 -0.23 -53.07
C VAL A 353 -3.11 -0.76 -53.39
N GLU A 354 -3.54 -1.84 -52.73
CA GLU A 354 -4.89 -2.39 -52.88
C GLU A 354 -5.98 -1.37 -52.51
N GLU A 355 -5.79 -0.60 -51.44
CA GLU A 355 -6.71 0.46 -51.02
C GLU A 355 -6.78 1.61 -52.04
N ILE A 356 -5.63 2.04 -52.58
CA ILE A 356 -5.56 3.06 -53.63
C ILE A 356 -6.20 2.55 -54.93
N GLU A 357 -5.92 1.31 -55.35
CA GLU A 357 -6.51 0.70 -56.54
C GLU A 357 -8.04 0.52 -56.40
N PHE A 358 -8.51 0.17 -55.21
CA PHE A 358 -9.95 0.11 -54.93
C PHE A 358 -10.60 1.49 -55.04
N ASN A 359 -9.92 2.52 -54.54
CA ASN A 359 -10.40 3.90 -54.64
C ASN A 359 -10.34 4.47 -56.07
N LEU A 360 -9.41 4.01 -56.92
CA LEU A 360 -9.32 4.39 -58.34
C LEU A 360 -10.36 3.70 -59.24
N LYS A 361 -10.98 2.60 -58.77
CA LYS A 361 -12.05 1.89 -59.48
C LYS A 361 -13.45 2.40 -59.11
N LYS A 362 -13.56 3.32 -58.16
CA LYS A 362 -14.75 4.15 -57.91
C LYS A 362 -14.66 5.43 -58.72
#